data_AF-A0A497NKL6-F1
#
_entry.id   AF-A0A497NKL6-F1
#
_cell.length_a   1.000
_cell.length_b   1.000
_cell.length_c   1.000
_cell.angle_alpha   90.00
_cell.angle_beta   90.00
_cell.angle_gamma   90.00
#
_symmetry.space_group_name_H-M   'P 1'
#
loop_
_entity.id
_entity.type
_entity.pdbx_description
1 polymer ?
#
loop_
_entity_poly.entity_id
_entity_poly.type
_entity_poly.pdbx_seq_one_letter_code
_entity_poly.pdbx_strand_id
1 'polypeptide(L)' 'MRALVVLKEKPAGVSLKALLEERGFLPYVQAGLMMMLVNGKAVSSAELALRVVSPEDKVVVVPVARGG' A
#
# COMPACT_ATOMS: atom_id res chain seq x y z
N MET A 1 -0.77 -16.47 9.82
CA MET A 1 -0.94 -15.54 8.68
C MET A 1 0.40 -14.91 8.35
N ARG A 2 0.94 -15.10 7.15
CA ARG A 2 2.13 -14.39 6.67
C ARG A 2 1.86 -13.89 5.26
N ALA A 3 1.57 -12.60 5.14
CA ALA A 3 1.73 -11.89 3.88
C ALA A 3 2.20 -10.47 4.23
N LEU A 4 3.51 -10.34 4.41
CA LEU A 4 4.21 -9.06 4.32
C LEU A 4 4.60 -8.93 2.84
N VAL A 5 3.81 -8.20 2.06
CA VAL A 5 4.16 -7.97 0.66
C VAL A 5 4.95 -6.66 0.61
N VAL A 6 6.27 -6.80 0.42
CA VAL A 6 7.16 -5.67 0.14
C VAL A 6 7.14 -5.46 -1.37
N LEU A 7 6.55 -4.35 -1.81
CA LEU A 7 6.54 -3.99 -3.22
C LEU A 7 7.93 -3.44 -3.57
N LYS A 8 8.79 -4.27 -4.16
CA LYS A 8 10.10 -3.81 -4.66
C LYS A 8 9.96 -3.04 -5.97
N GLU A 9 10.57 -1.85 -5.93
CA GLU A 9 11.15 -1.02 -7.00
C GLU A 9 10.37 -0.93 -8.32
N LYS A 10 9.74 0.24 -8.51
CA LYS A 10 9.23 0.71 -9.80
C LYS A 10 9.74 2.14 -10.08
N PRO A 11 9.72 2.57 -11.36
CA PRO A 11 10.27 3.85 -11.77
C PRO A 11 9.63 5.02 -11.02
N ALA A 12 10.37 6.11 -10.90
CA ALA A 12 9.96 7.29 -10.15
C ALA A 12 8.66 7.89 -10.69
N GLY A 13 7.77 8.32 -9.78
CA GLY A 13 6.58 9.11 -10.14
C GLY A 13 5.28 8.31 -10.30
N VAL A 14 5.22 7.04 -9.89
CA VAL A 14 3.98 6.25 -9.97
C VAL A 14 3.05 6.61 -8.81
N SER A 15 1.76 6.80 -9.10
CA SER A 15 0.76 6.99 -8.06
C SER A 15 0.62 5.73 -7.21
N LEU A 16 0.51 5.91 -5.90
CA LEU A 16 0.37 4.80 -4.97
C LEU A 16 -0.90 3.98 -5.25
N LYS A 17 -1.96 4.65 -5.69
CA LYS A 17 -3.18 4.01 -6.18
C LYS A 17 -2.92 3.08 -7.37
N ALA A 18 -2.24 3.56 -8.42
CA ALA A 18 -1.95 2.74 -9.60
C ALA A 18 -1.05 1.54 -9.24
N LEU A 19 -0.09 1.74 -8.33
CA LEU A 19 0.76 0.66 -7.84
C LEU A 19 -0.06 -0.44 -7.16
N LEU A 20 -1.06 -0.08 -6.34
CA LEU A 20 -1.93 -1.05 -5.70
C LEU A 20 -2.87 -1.74 -6.66
N GLU A 21 -3.39 -1.01 -7.65
CA GLU A 21 -4.30 -1.52 -8.65
C GLU A 21 -3.63 -2.60 -9.49
N GLU A 22 -2.41 -2.32 -9.98
CA GLU A 22 -1.64 -3.27 -10.78
C GLU A 22 -1.25 -4.53 -9.98
N ARG A 23 -1.09 -4.41 -8.66
CA ARG A 23 -0.78 -5.54 -7.77
C ARG A 23 -2.02 -6.23 -7.20
N GLY A 24 -3.22 -5.76 -7.53
CA GLY A 24 -4.49 -6.31 -7.07
C GLY A 24 -4.82 -6.03 -5.60
N PHE A 25 -4.09 -5.11 -4.95
CA PHE A 25 -4.30 -4.78 -3.53
C PHE A 25 -5.30 -3.65 -3.29
N LEU A 26 -5.59 -2.83 -4.31
CA LEU A 26 -6.43 -1.65 -4.16
C LEU A 26 -7.80 -1.95 -3.52
N PRO A 27 -8.56 -3.00 -3.92
CA PRO A 27 -9.85 -3.30 -3.32
C PRO A 27 -9.75 -3.67 -1.83
N TYR A 28 -8.70 -4.38 -1.43
CA TYR A 28 -8.50 -4.81 -0.04
C TYR A 28 -8.08 -3.66 0.88
N VAL A 29 -7.28 -2.74 0.36
CA VAL A 29 -6.92 -1.51 1.08
C VAL A 29 -8.13 -0.59 1.22
N GLN A 30 -8.94 -0.44 0.16
CA GLN A 30 -10.16 0.37 0.21
C GLN A 30 -11.22 -0.21 1.16
N ALA A 31 -11.34 -1.55 1.22
CA ALA A 31 -12.24 -2.24 2.16
C ALA A 31 -11.76 -2.19 3.63
N GLY A 32 -10.58 -1.61 3.91
CA GLY A 32 -9.99 -1.58 5.24
C GLY A 32 -9.66 -2.99 5.78
N LEU A 33 -9.38 -3.92 4.87
CA LEU A 33 -8.90 -5.28 5.16
C LEU A 33 -7.37 -5.35 5.15
N MET A 34 -6.73 -4.40 4.46
CA MET A 34 -5.29 -4.23 4.44
C MET A 34 -4.90 -2.80 4.81
N MET A 35 -3.82 -2.68 5.57
CA MET A 35 -3.17 -1.43 5.93
C MET A 35 -1.90 -1.28 5.10
N MET A 36 -1.63 -0.04 4.70
CA MET A 36 -0.42 0.31 3.99
C MET A 36 0.52 1.12 4.87
N LEU A 37 1.81 0.83 4.76
CA LEU A 37 2.90 1.60 5.32
C LEU A 37 3.80 2.09 4.18
N VAL A 38 4.04 3.40 4.12
CA VAL A 38 5.05 4.01 3.24
C VAL A 38 6.14 4.58 4.13
N ASN A 39 7.37 4.09 3.99
CA ASN A 39 8.50 4.43 4.86
C ASN A 39 8.18 4.30 6.36
N GLY A 40 7.44 3.24 6.71
CA GLY A 40 7.01 2.97 8.08
C GLY A 40 5.84 3.81 8.59
N LYS A 41 5.30 4.74 7.78
CA LYS A 41 4.13 5.55 8.16
C LYS A 41 2.85 4.96 7.57
N ALA A 42 1.81 4.85 8.40
CA ALA A 42 0.48 4.48 7.97
C ALA A 42 -0.04 5.44 6.90
N VAL A 43 -0.60 4.90 5.82
CA VAL A 43 -1.29 5.66 4.79
C VAL A 43 -2.73 5.20 4.74
N SER A 44 -3.66 6.14 4.91
CA SER A 44 -5.08 5.86 4.79
C SER A 44 -5.49 5.70 3.32
N SER A 45 -6.61 5.00 3.09
CA SER A 45 -7.15 4.81 1.74
C SER A 45 -7.52 6.14 1.06
N ALA A 46 -7.92 7.16 1.84
CA ALA A 46 -8.23 8.50 1.34
C ALA A 46 -7.00 9.25 0.79
N GLU A 47 -5.81 8.97 1.33
CA GLU A 47 -4.57 9.63 0.94
C GLU A 47 -3.90 8.97 -0.28
N LEU A 48 -4.37 7.79 -0.71
CA LEU A 48 -3.76 7.01 -1.80
C LEU A 48 -3.73 7.76 -3.13
N ALA A 49 -4.77 8.55 -3.41
CA ALA A 49 -4.88 9.32 -4.66
C ALA A 49 -3.97 10.55 -4.69
N LEU A 50 -3.53 11.01 -3.51
CA LEU A 50 -2.70 12.21 -3.36
C LEU A 50 -1.21 11.88 -3.22
N ARG A 51 -0.87 10.60 -3.04
CA ARG A 51 0.50 10.15 -2.79
C ARG A 51 1.15 9.58 -4.04
N VAL A 52 2.26 10.17 -4.40
CA VAL A 52 3.23 9.65 -5.35
C VAL A 52 4.33 8.97 -4.57
N VAL A 53 4.79 7.81 -5.04
CA VAL A 53 5.93 7.10 -4.44
C VAL A 53 7.14 7.14 -5.36
N SER A 54 8.30 7.32 -4.74
CA SER A 54 9.61 7.28 -5.38
C SER A 54 10.18 5.86 -5.33
N PRO A 55 11.19 5.53 -6.17
CA PRO A 55 11.81 4.19 -6.16
C PRO A 55 12.46 3.85 -4.81
N GLU A 56 12.90 4.87 -4.08
CA GLU A 56 13.51 4.77 -2.75
C GLU A 56 12.49 4.47 -1.65
N ASP A 57 11.20 4.70 -1.90
CA ASP A 57 10.15 4.53 -0.89
C ASP A 57 9.86 3.05 -0.63
N LYS A 58 9.85 2.68 0.65
CA LYS A 58 9.47 1.35 1.09
C LYS A 58 7.97 1.27 1.29
N VAL A 59 7.28 0.63 0.36
CA VAL A 59 5.84 0.35 0.45
C VAL A 59 5.61 -1.07 0.97
N VAL A 60 4.90 -1.17 2.09
CA VAL A 60 4.54 -2.42 2.74
C VAL A 60 3.03 -2.48 2.87
N VAL A 61 2.44 -3.61 2.46
CA VAL A 61 1.01 -3.88 2.64
C VAL A 61 0.86 -5.06 3.61
N VAL A 62 0.05 -4.87 4.66
CA VAL A 62 -0.20 -5.88 5.70
C VAL A 62 -1.70 -6.08 5.91
N PRO A 63 -2.17 -7.30 6.19
CA PRO A 63 -3.56 -7.54 6.55
C PRO A 63 -3.87 -6.92 7.92
N VAL A 64 -5.07 -6.32 8.04
CA VAL A 64 -5.59 -5.83 9.32
C VAL A 64 -6.33 -6.98 10.00
N ALA A 65 -5.83 -7.44 11.13
CA ALA A 65 -6.56 -8.38 11.97
C ALA A 65 -7.71 -7.62 12.67
N ARG A 66 -8.95 -7.97 12.34
CA ARG A 66 -10.11 -7.58 13.15
C ARG A 66 -10.31 -8.66 14.20
N GLY A 67 -9.77 -8.44 15.40
CA GLY A 67 -10.09 -9.25 16.56
C GLY A 67 -11.51 -8.93 17.03
N GLY A 68 -12.32 -9.96 17.25
CA GLY A 68 -13.59 -9.85 17.97
C GLY A 68 -13.39 -9.97 19.46
#